data_AF-A0A255YZ66-F1
#
_entry.id   AF-A0A255YZ66-F1
#
_cell.length_a   1.000
_cell.length_b   1.000
_cell.length_c   1.000
_cell.angle_alpha   90.00
_cell.angle_beta   90.00
_cell.angle_gamma   90.00
#
_symmetry.space_group_name_H-M   'P 1'
#
loop_
_entity.id
_entity.type
_entity.pdbx_description
1 polymer ?
#
loop_
_entity_poly.entity_id
_entity_poly.type
_entity_poly.pdbx_seq_one_letter_code
_entity_poly.pdbx_strand_id
1 'polypeptide(L)'
;MNSSCSFKDIYYISPTIILISTYDMTAVVGILNKQAIALAADSAVTIGAANGNKIFNRANKLFTLSKHHPIGIMVYNSATFITTPWEIIIKMYRKQLSTTSFPKVEDYKDDFLRYLQSKDYFADEETQKLFLSWYFKNTIDKLINEVLVGQNHLIQNPTEENRQTLIELIDQKTTEFIPILESGEICPNYLTLTYPDYLIYANPIIDPLIQSSFTDNMLVLSADLINKIKLLLYHALRLKETATNYTGLIFVGYGEEEIYPKLLPINIFFVNPVLNKI
;
A
#
# COMPACT_ATOMS: atom_id res chain seq x y z
N MET A 1 -2.27 2.55 -21.83
CA MET A 1 -1.72 3.45 -20.79
C MET A 1 -1.97 2.77 -19.46
N ASN A 2 -1.05 1.89 -19.05
CA ASN A 2 -1.19 1.07 -17.85
C ASN A 2 -0.12 1.49 -16.87
N SER A 3 -0.49 2.32 -15.91
CA SER A 3 0.43 2.90 -14.94
C SER A 3 -0.20 2.82 -13.54
N SER A 4 -0.46 1.60 -13.07
CA SER A 4 -0.59 1.35 -11.64
C SER A 4 0.81 1.37 -11.02
N CYS A 5 0.93 1.84 -9.78
CA CYS A 5 2.15 1.73 -8.99
C CYS A 5 2.45 0.28 -8.63
N SER A 6 2.89 -0.47 -9.63
CA SER A 6 3.39 -1.82 -9.54
C SER A 6 4.87 -1.77 -9.87
N PHE A 7 5.68 -2.46 -9.06
CA PHE A 7 6.97 -2.91 -9.55
C PHE A 7 6.72 -3.84 -10.74
N LYS A 8 7.36 -3.55 -11.87
CA LYS A 8 7.58 -4.49 -12.96
C LYS A 8 9.05 -4.89 -12.81
N ASP A 9 9.31 -6.14 -12.46
CA ASP A 9 10.51 -6.89 -12.88
C ASP A 9 10.38 -8.32 -12.37
N ILE A 10 10.08 -9.27 -13.27
CA ILE A 10 10.85 -10.51 -13.53
C ILE A 10 10.50 -10.97 -14.96
N TYR A 11 11.50 -11.04 -15.84
CA TYR A 11 11.39 -11.57 -17.23
C TYR A 11 11.71 -13.07 -17.31
N TYR A 12 11.14 -13.72 -18.34
CA TYR A 12 11.08 -15.18 -18.59
C TYR A 12 12.32 -15.74 -19.33
N ILE A 13 12.60 -17.04 -19.16
CA ILE A 13 12.65 -18.12 -20.20
C ILE A 13 13.19 -19.46 -19.59
N SER A 14 12.51 -20.59 -19.87
CA SER A 14 12.87 -22.02 -19.59
C SER A 14 12.68 -22.51 -18.14
N PRO A 15 12.38 -23.82 -17.90
CA PRO A 15 11.48 -24.31 -16.85
C PRO A 15 11.79 -23.64 -15.51
N THR A 16 10.93 -22.70 -15.13
CA THR A 16 11.24 -21.73 -14.10
C THR A 16 10.54 -22.16 -12.82
N ILE A 17 11.32 -22.50 -11.80
CA ILE A 17 10.86 -22.47 -10.42
C ILE A 17 10.87 -20.98 -10.02
N ILE A 18 9.69 -20.38 -9.88
CA ILE A 18 9.56 -19.02 -9.37
C ILE A 18 9.21 -19.14 -7.88
N LEU A 19 10.21 -18.97 -7.04
CA LEU A 19 10.03 -18.87 -5.59
C LEU A 19 9.82 -17.39 -5.22
N ILE A 20 8.60 -17.02 -4.83
CA ILE A 20 8.34 -15.70 -4.23
C ILE A 20 8.26 -15.93 -2.72
N SER A 21 9.42 -15.84 -2.07
CA SER A 21 9.53 -15.82 -0.61
C SER A 21 9.54 -14.36 -0.17
N THR A 22 8.51 -13.94 0.57
CA THR A 22 8.42 -12.59 1.13
C THR A 22 8.75 -12.60 2.62
N TYR A 23 9.43 -11.55 3.07
CA TYR A 23 10.11 -11.45 4.36
C TYR A 23 9.22 -11.43 5.62
N ASP A 24 7.93 -11.75 5.51
CA ASP A 24 7.04 -11.85 6.66
C ASP A 24 6.03 -13.00 6.48
N MET A 25 6.24 -14.09 7.22
CA MET A 25 5.41 -15.29 7.47
C MET A 25 4.64 -15.98 6.31
N THR A 26 4.65 -15.48 5.08
CA THR A 26 3.91 -16.02 3.92
C THR A 26 4.86 -16.41 2.80
N ALA A 27 4.73 -17.65 2.33
CA ALA A 27 5.46 -18.18 1.19
C ALA A 27 4.47 -18.67 0.12
N VAL A 28 4.64 -18.15 -1.10
CA VAL A 28 3.89 -18.59 -2.29
C VAL A 28 4.88 -19.07 -3.35
N VAL A 29 4.62 -20.27 -3.89
CA VAL A 29 5.52 -20.94 -4.83
C VAL A 29 4.75 -21.29 -6.10
N GLY A 30 5.31 -20.90 -7.24
CA GLY A 30 4.80 -21.27 -8.56
C GLY A 30 5.88 -21.95 -9.39
N ILE A 31 5.59 -23.14 -9.90
CA ILE A 31 6.43 -23.84 -10.87
C ILE A 31 5.73 -23.82 -12.21
N LEU A 32 6.38 -23.22 -13.21
CA LEU A 32 5.87 -23.09 -14.57
C LEU A 32 6.76 -23.89 -15.51
N ASN A 33 6.14 -24.75 -16.32
CA ASN A 33 6.80 -25.38 -17.45
C ASN A 33 5.95 -25.20 -18.73
N LYS A 34 6.41 -25.77 -19.85
CA LYS A 34 5.70 -25.67 -21.14
C LYS A 34 4.36 -26.41 -21.18
N GLN A 35 4.05 -27.23 -20.19
CA GLN A 35 2.87 -28.10 -20.15
C GLN A 35 1.83 -27.66 -19.11
N ALA A 36 2.28 -27.12 -17.97
CA ALA A 36 1.42 -26.90 -16.81
C ALA A 36 1.99 -25.88 -15.83
N ILE A 37 1.12 -25.52 -14.88
CA ILE A 37 1.42 -24.68 -13.71
C ILE A 37 1.14 -25.50 -12.46
N ALA A 38 2.07 -25.53 -11.52
CA ALA A 38 1.84 -26.03 -10.17
C ALA A 38 2.01 -24.88 -9.16
N LEU A 39 1.02 -24.67 -8.31
CA LEU A 39 0.98 -23.59 -7.34
C LEU A 39 0.85 -24.16 -5.93
N ALA A 40 1.59 -23.59 -4.99
CA ALA A 40 1.50 -23.91 -3.58
C ALA A 40 1.60 -22.61 -2.76
N ALA A 41 0.87 -22.53 -1.66
CA ALA A 41 0.93 -21.43 -0.71
C ALA A 41 0.84 -21.98 0.71
N ASP A 42 1.53 -21.35 1.65
CA ASP A 42 1.39 -21.67 3.06
C ASP A 42 0.05 -21.15 3.61
N SER A 43 -0.49 -21.81 4.64
CA SER A 43 -1.79 -21.47 5.22
C SER A 43 -1.70 -20.58 6.47
N ALA A 44 -0.51 -20.06 6.81
CA ALA A 44 -0.31 -19.32 8.06
C ALA A 44 -0.67 -17.84 7.88
N VAL A 45 -1.50 -17.30 8.79
CA VAL A 45 -1.75 -15.87 8.92
C VAL A 45 -1.54 -15.46 10.37
N THR A 46 -0.72 -14.43 10.56
CA THR A 46 -0.48 -13.82 11.87
C THR A 46 -1.32 -12.57 11.99
N ILE A 47 -2.31 -12.61 12.87
CA ILE A 47 -3.05 -11.42 13.27
C ILE A 47 -2.36 -10.88 14.52
N GLY A 48 -1.61 -9.79 14.36
CA GLY A 48 -1.08 -9.03 15.49
C GLY A 48 -2.23 -8.28 16.18
N ALA A 49 -2.61 -8.71 17.39
CA ALA A 49 -3.46 -7.92 18.27
C ALA A 49 -2.59 -7.34 19.40
N ALA A 50 -2.93 -6.14 19.88
CA ALA A 50 -2.18 -5.41 20.91
C ALA A 50 -1.91 -6.21 22.22
N ASN A 51 -2.62 -7.33 22.44
CA ASN A 51 -2.49 -8.21 23.62
C ASN A 51 -2.11 -9.67 23.27
N GLY A 52 -1.49 -9.93 22.11
CA GLY A 52 -0.94 -11.24 21.74
C GLY A 52 -1.24 -11.68 20.32
N ASN A 53 -0.29 -12.42 19.72
CA ASN A 53 -0.41 -12.97 18.38
C ASN A 53 -1.39 -14.14 18.38
N LYS A 54 -2.50 -14.02 17.65
CA LYS A 54 -3.39 -15.16 17.36
C LYS A 54 -3.13 -15.64 15.93
N ILE A 55 -2.64 -16.86 15.83
CA ILE A 55 -2.43 -17.54 14.54
C ILE A 55 -3.76 -18.14 14.11
N PHE A 56 -4.31 -17.68 12.98
CA PHE A 56 -5.48 -18.29 12.36
C PHE A 56 -5.03 -19.11 11.13
N ASN A 57 -5.14 -20.43 11.22
CA ASN A 57 -4.67 -21.39 10.20
C ASN A 57 -5.61 -21.58 8.98
N ARG A 58 -6.39 -20.57 8.56
CA ARG A 58 -7.45 -20.77 7.54
C ARG A 58 -7.65 -19.63 6.54
N ALA A 59 -6.63 -18.86 6.19
CA ALA A 59 -6.75 -17.99 5.03
C ALA A 59 -6.33 -18.74 3.77
N ASN A 60 -7.23 -18.88 2.80
CA ASN A 60 -6.85 -19.32 1.46
C ASN A 60 -5.98 -18.23 0.83
N LYS A 61 -4.83 -18.62 0.28
CA LYS A 61 -3.93 -17.71 -0.45
C LYS A 61 -3.89 -17.98 -1.95
N LEU A 62 -4.60 -19.02 -2.39
CA LEU A 62 -4.75 -19.41 -3.79
C LEU A 62 -6.24 -19.45 -4.14
N PHE A 63 -6.61 -18.77 -5.22
CA PHE A 63 -7.98 -18.69 -5.69
C PHE A 63 -8.05 -18.90 -7.20
N THR A 64 -9.16 -19.47 -7.67
CA THR A 64 -9.48 -19.43 -9.11
C THR A 64 -10.11 -18.08 -9.44
N LEU A 65 -9.50 -17.34 -10.36
CA LEU A 65 -9.99 -16.04 -10.81
C LEU A 65 -11.17 -16.22 -11.79
N SER A 66 -11.12 -17.28 -12.62
CA SER A 66 -12.24 -17.73 -13.46
C SER A 66 -12.58 -19.19 -13.18
N LYS A 67 -13.84 -19.58 -13.40
CA LYS A 67 -14.26 -20.99 -13.46
C LYS A 67 -14.27 -21.55 -14.89
N HIS A 68 -14.15 -20.69 -15.89
CA HIS A 68 -14.24 -21.03 -17.31
C HIS A 68 -12.87 -21.02 -17.98
N HIS A 69 -11.96 -20.17 -17.47
CA HIS A 69 -10.66 -19.91 -18.08
C HIS A 69 -9.54 -20.33 -17.11
N PRO A 70 -8.39 -20.80 -17.61
CA PRO A 70 -7.30 -21.33 -16.81
C PRO A 70 -6.48 -20.21 -16.15
N ILE A 71 -7.12 -19.41 -15.31
CA ILE A 71 -6.55 -18.25 -14.62
C ILE A 71 -6.82 -18.32 -13.11
N GLY A 72 -5.74 -18.28 -12.34
CA GLY A 72 -5.70 -18.22 -10.89
C GLY A 72 -5.13 -16.91 -10.39
N ILE A 73 -5.34 -16.65 -9.11
CA ILE A 73 -4.77 -15.51 -8.39
C ILE A 73 -4.26 -15.97 -7.01
N MET A 74 -3.05 -15.56 -6.65
CA MET A 74 -2.50 -15.75 -5.31
C MET A 74 -2.40 -14.43 -4.56
N VAL A 75 -2.52 -14.49 -3.24
CA VAL A 75 -2.47 -13.33 -2.32
C VAL A 75 -1.37 -13.55 -1.28
N TYR A 76 -0.51 -12.55 -1.06
CA TYR A 76 0.54 -12.59 -0.04
C TYR A 76 0.70 -11.23 0.68
N ASN A 77 1.46 -11.25 1.78
CA ASN A 77 1.66 -10.15 2.74
C ASN A 77 0.40 -9.80 3.53
N SER A 78 -0.60 -9.15 2.91
CA SER A 78 -1.88 -8.83 3.57
C SER A 78 -3.03 -9.65 3.00
N ALA A 79 -3.94 -10.11 3.88
CA ALA A 79 -5.15 -10.84 3.49
C ALA A 79 -6.36 -9.91 3.20
N THR A 80 -6.25 -8.62 3.50
CA THR A 80 -7.33 -7.64 3.34
C THR A 80 -6.90 -6.44 2.50
N PHE A 81 -7.88 -5.82 1.85
CA PHE A 81 -7.82 -4.54 1.14
C PHE A 81 -8.86 -3.62 1.76
N ILE A 82 -8.41 -2.55 2.44
CA ILE A 82 -9.29 -1.59 3.16
C ILE A 82 -10.37 -2.32 3.94
N THR A 83 -9.95 -3.12 4.93
CA THR A 83 -10.82 -3.98 5.77
C THR A 83 -11.55 -5.12 5.05
N THR A 84 -11.65 -5.11 3.73
CA THR A 84 -12.33 -6.14 2.94
C THR A 84 -11.39 -7.31 2.64
N PRO A 85 -11.73 -8.56 2.99
CA PRO A 85 -10.92 -9.73 2.62
C PRO A 85 -10.80 -9.92 1.11
N TRP A 86 -9.58 -10.19 0.63
CA TRP A 86 -9.33 -10.43 -0.80
C TRP A 86 -10.15 -11.58 -1.37
N GLU A 87 -10.42 -12.62 -0.57
CA GLU A 87 -11.30 -13.72 -0.96
C GLU A 87 -12.68 -13.23 -1.41
N ILE A 88 -13.26 -12.25 -0.71
CA ILE A 88 -14.58 -11.70 -1.07
C ILE A 88 -14.48 -10.95 -2.39
N ILE A 89 -13.49 -10.06 -2.52
CA ILE A 89 -13.25 -9.26 -3.73
C ILE A 89 -13.07 -10.18 -4.95
N ILE A 90 -12.21 -11.19 -4.84
CA ILE A 90 -11.93 -12.16 -5.92
C ILE A 90 -13.19 -12.93 -6.30
N LYS A 91 -13.99 -13.37 -5.32
CA LYS A 91 -15.26 -14.07 -5.59
C LYS A 91 -16.27 -13.18 -6.31
N MET A 92 -16.36 -11.90 -5.93
CA MET A 92 -17.25 -10.93 -6.57
C MET A 92 -16.80 -10.61 -7.99
N TYR A 93 -15.50 -10.35 -8.19
CA TYR A 93 -14.93 -10.15 -9.51
C TYR A 93 -15.17 -11.35 -10.42
N ARG A 94 -14.89 -12.58 -9.94
CA ARG A 94 -15.12 -13.81 -10.71
C ARG A 94 -16.56 -13.95 -11.20
N LYS A 95 -17.53 -13.53 -10.38
CA LYS A 95 -18.95 -13.51 -10.79
C LYS A 95 -19.20 -12.50 -11.90
N GLN A 96 -18.56 -11.34 -11.85
CA GLN A 96 -18.65 -10.32 -12.90
C GLN A 96 -17.95 -10.76 -14.18
N LEU A 97 -16.74 -11.32 -14.07
CA LEU A 97 -15.95 -11.84 -15.18
C LEU A 97 -16.73 -12.89 -15.97
N SER A 98 -17.46 -13.77 -15.27
CA SER A 98 -18.33 -14.78 -15.88
C SER A 98 -17.58 -15.60 -16.93
N THR A 99 -18.07 -15.62 -18.17
CA THR A 99 -17.49 -16.33 -19.32
C THR A 99 -16.53 -15.46 -20.15
N THR A 100 -16.31 -14.20 -19.77
CA THR A 100 -15.39 -13.30 -20.50
C THR A 100 -13.97 -13.83 -20.43
N SER A 101 -13.32 -13.95 -21.59
CA SER A 101 -11.90 -14.28 -21.72
C SER A 101 -11.10 -13.09 -22.22
N PHE A 102 -9.77 -13.16 -22.04
CA PHE A 102 -8.86 -12.19 -22.60
C PHE A 102 -7.67 -12.86 -23.31
N PRO A 103 -7.09 -12.19 -24.32
CA PRO A 103 -5.93 -12.70 -25.06
C PRO A 103 -4.72 -13.03 -24.19
N LYS A 104 -4.45 -12.25 -23.14
CA LYS A 104 -3.26 -12.40 -22.28
C LYS A 104 -3.61 -12.38 -20.79
N VAL A 105 -2.78 -13.03 -19.97
CA VAL A 105 -2.87 -12.93 -18.50
C VAL A 105 -2.76 -11.47 -18.01
N GLU A 106 -2.00 -10.62 -18.71
CA GLU A 106 -1.88 -9.19 -18.38
C GLU A 106 -3.23 -8.45 -18.49
N ASP A 107 -4.07 -8.84 -19.45
CA ASP A 107 -5.37 -8.22 -19.67
C ASP A 107 -6.36 -8.56 -18.53
N TYR A 108 -6.33 -9.79 -18.00
CA TYR A 108 -7.09 -10.16 -16.79
C TYR A 108 -6.67 -9.33 -15.59
N LYS A 109 -5.35 -9.11 -15.42
CA LYS A 109 -4.79 -8.29 -14.35
C LYS A 109 -5.26 -6.84 -14.49
N ASP A 110 -5.19 -6.25 -15.69
CA ASP A 110 -5.65 -4.88 -15.92
C ASP A 110 -7.17 -4.73 -15.74
N ASP A 111 -7.96 -5.72 -16.16
CA ASP A 111 -9.40 -5.75 -15.93
C ASP A 111 -9.77 -5.85 -14.45
N PHE A 112 -9.06 -6.69 -13.69
CA PHE A 112 -9.22 -6.78 -12.23
C PHE A 112 -8.90 -5.46 -11.53
N LEU A 113 -7.83 -4.77 -11.94
CA LEU A 113 -7.47 -3.46 -11.39
C LEU A 113 -8.53 -2.41 -11.72
N ARG A 114 -9.05 -2.38 -12.94
CA ARG A 114 -10.18 -1.51 -13.31
C ARG A 114 -11.44 -1.84 -12.50
N TYR A 115 -11.70 -3.11 -12.24
CA TYR A 115 -12.81 -3.52 -11.37
C TYR A 115 -12.66 -2.98 -9.96
N LEU A 116 -11.48 -3.13 -9.33
CA LEU A 116 -11.18 -2.58 -8.01
C LEU A 116 -11.43 -1.07 -7.95
N GLN A 117 -10.95 -0.34 -8.96
CA GLN A 117 -11.16 1.11 -9.06
C GLN A 117 -12.62 1.49 -9.31
N SER A 118 -13.41 0.65 -9.96
CA SER A 118 -14.81 1.00 -10.27
C SER A 118 -15.79 0.88 -9.10
N LYS A 119 -15.39 0.27 -7.96
CA LYS A 119 -16.31 -0.13 -6.89
C LYS A 119 -16.00 0.61 -5.59
N ASP A 120 -16.79 1.64 -5.31
CA ASP A 120 -16.64 2.48 -4.11
C ASP A 120 -16.92 1.76 -2.79
N TYR A 121 -17.61 0.61 -2.79
CA TYR A 121 -17.96 -0.10 -1.56
C TYR A 121 -16.81 -0.93 -0.97
N PHE A 122 -15.68 -1.12 -1.68
CA PHE A 122 -14.49 -1.73 -1.07
C PHE A 122 -13.79 -0.77 -0.11
N ALA A 123 -14.08 0.53 -0.23
CA ALA A 123 -13.43 1.59 0.48
C ALA A 123 -14.36 2.81 0.54
N ASP A 124 -15.28 2.83 1.49
CA ASP A 124 -16.09 4.03 1.73
C ASP A 124 -15.18 5.21 2.14
N GLU A 125 -15.72 6.42 2.04
CA GLU A 125 -14.94 7.63 2.27
C GLU A 125 -14.39 7.75 3.69
N GLU A 126 -15.15 7.33 4.70
CA GLU A 126 -14.69 7.41 6.09
C GLU A 126 -13.53 6.46 6.32
N THR A 127 -13.65 5.24 5.80
CA THR A 127 -12.56 4.27 5.87
C THR A 127 -11.32 4.74 5.10
N GLN A 128 -11.47 5.34 3.91
CA GLN A 128 -10.34 5.94 3.18
C GLN A 128 -9.65 7.04 3.99
N LYS A 129 -10.42 7.96 4.58
CA LYS A 129 -9.89 9.02 5.45
C LYS A 129 -9.17 8.45 6.67
N LEU A 130 -9.66 7.36 7.25
CA LEU A 130 -9.01 6.68 8.37
C LEU A 130 -7.64 6.10 7.96
N PHE A 131 -7.56 5.38 6.83
CA PHE A 131 -6.28 4.86 6.34
C PHE A 131 -5.30 5.99 5.99
N LEU A 132 -5.79 7.07 5.39
CA LEU A 132 -4.96 8.24 5.10
C LEU A 132 -4.47 8.92 6.40
N SER A 133 -5.33 9.01 7.41
CA SER A 133 -4.95 9.51 8.74
C SER A 133 -3.84 8.66 9.36
N TRP A 134 -3.95 7.32 9.28
CA TRP A 134 -2.91 6.42 9.75
C TRP A 134 -1.61 6.58 8.98
N TYR A 135 -1.68 6.76 7.65
CA TYR A 135 -0.50 7.00 6.82
C TYR A 135 0.22 8.30 7.22
N PHE A 136 -0.53 9.40 7.37
CA PHE A 136 0.03 10.68 7.81
C PHE A 136 0.60 10.60 9.22
N LYS A 137 -0.11 9.93 10.14
CA LYS A 137 0.40 9.70 11.50
C LYS A 137 1.72 8.94 11.48
N ASN A 138 1.81 7.83 10.74
CA ASN A 138 3.04 7.07 10.62
C ASN A 138 4.19 7.89 10.00
N THR A 139 3.87 8.78 9.07
CA THR A 139 4.86 9.66 8.44
C THR A 139 5.37 10.71 9.44
N ILE A 140 4.47 11.32 10.23
CA ILE A 140 4.82 12.24 11.32
C ILE A 140 5.63 11.52 12.40
N ASP A 141 5.22 10.33 12.82
CA ASP A 141 5.90 9.54 13.85
C ASP A 141 7.31 9.16 13.39
N LYS A 142 7.52 8.81 12.10
CA LYS A 142 8.85 8.60 11.52
C LYS A 142 9.71 9.86 11.58
N LEU A 143 9.17 11.01 11.20
CA LEU A 143 9.87 12.30 11.30
C LEU A 143 10.29 12.60 12.75
N ILE A 144 9.39 12.41 13.71
CA ILE A 144 9.67 12.62 15.14
C ILE A 144 10.75 11.64 15.62
N ASN A 145 10.64 10.36 15.25
CA ASN A 145 11.64 9.37 15.64
C ASN A 145 13.04 9.71 15.12
N GLU A 146 13.17 10.19 13.89
CA GLU A 146 14.44 10.67 13.31
C GLU A 146 15.01 11.86 14.09
N VAL A 147 14.16 12.78 14.55
CA VAL A 147 14.57 13.89 15.43
C VAL A 147 15.05 13.38 16.79
N LEU A 148 14.40 12.36 17.33
CA LEU A 148 14.70 11.82 18.66
C LEU A 148 15.92 10.89 18.70
N VAL A 149 16.47 10.46 17.56
CA VAL A 149 17.72 9.69 17.52
C VAL A 149 18.84 10.47 18.22
N GLY A 150 19.26 9.98 19.39
CA GLY A 150 20.26 10.64 20.23
C GLY A 150 19.76 11.82 21.07
N GLN A 151 18.48 12.20 20.95
CA GLN A 151 17.87 13.37 21.60
C GLN A 151 16.72 13.00 22.56
N ASN A 152 16.62 11.74 23.00
CA ASN A 152 15.54 11.26 23.88
C ASN A 152 15.37 12.06 25.19
N HIS A 153 16.40 12.77 25.65
CA HIS A 153 16.31 13.61 26.84
C HIS A 153 15.30 14.76 26.69
N LEU A 154 15.03 15.23 25.45
CA LEU A 154 14.08 16.31 25.17
C LEU A 154 12.65 15.94 25.56
N ILE A 155 12.27 14.67 25.40
CA ILE A 155 10.95 14.15 25.78
C ILE A 155 10.91 13.62 27.22
N GLN A 156 12.03 13.14 27.75
CA GLN A 156 12.12 12.63 29.12
C GLN A 156 12.12 13.75 30.17
N ASN A 157 12.61 14.93 29.82
CA ASN A 157 12.62 16.12 30.67
C ASN A 157 12.00 17.31 29.91
N PRO A 158 10.67 17.42 29.83
CA PRO A 158 10.01 18.36 28.94
C PRO A 158 9.91 19.75 29.61
N THR A 159 11.03 20.47 29.67
CA THR A 159 11.09 21.89 30.03
C THR A 159 10.65 22.76 28.85
N GLU A 160 10.35 24.05 29.07
CA GLU A 160 10.05 24.98 27.97
C GLU A 160 11.20 25.08 26.95
N GLU A 161 12.44 25.10 27.44
CA GLU A 161 13.64 25.13 26.59
C GLU A 161 13.78 23.85 25.74
N ASN A 162 13.53 22.68 26.33
CA ASN A 162 13.58 21.41 25.60
C ASN A 162 12.44 21.28 24.60
N ARG A 163 11.24 21.78 24.93
CA ARG A 163 10.11 21.88 23.98
C ARG A 163 10.47 22.76 22.78
N GLN A 164 11.03 23.93 23.03
CA GLN A 164 11.44 24.85 21.98
C GLN A 164 12.54 24.25 21.10
N THR A 165 13.55 23.63 21.71
CA THR A 165 14.61 22.90 21.00
C THR A 165 14.04 21.78 20.13
N LEU A 166 13.08 21.01 20.65
CA LEU A 166 12.43 19.95 19.89
C LEU A 166 11.69 20.50 18.66
N ILE A 167 10.96 21.61 18.80
CA ILE A 167 10.25 22.27 17.69
C ILE A 167 11.25 22.73 16.61
N GLU A 168 12.37 23.32 17.00
CA GLU A 168 13.43 23.76 16.08
C GLU A 168 14.05 22.58 15.32
N LEU A 169 14.32 21.48 16.00
CA LEU A 169 14.84 20.26 15.36
C LEU A 169 13.82 19.63 14.40
N ILE A 170 12.53 19.64 14.75
CA ILE A 170 11.46 19.20 13.86
C ILE A 170 11.41 20.08 12.60
N ASP A 171 11.51 21.40 12.74
CA ASP A 171 11.53 22.32 11.59
C ASP A 171 12.74 22.09 10.68
N GLN A 172 13.92 21.92 11.27
CA GLN A 172 15.15 21.60 10.53
C GLN A 172 15.01 20.29 9.76
N LYS A 173 14.57 19.21 10.42
CA LYS A 173 14.40 17.90 9.78
C LYS A 173 13.30 17.89 8.73
N THR A 174 12.21 18.60 8.96
CA THR A 174 11.13 18.76 7.96
C THR A 174 11.67 19.44 6.71
N THR A 175 12.44 20.51 6.89
CA THR A 175 13.07 21.26 5.79
C THR A 175 14.10 20.43 5.02
N GLU A 176 14.84 19.57 5.70
CA GLU A 176 15.79 18.63 5.09
C GLU A 176 15.09 17.55 4.25
N PHE A 177 13.95 17.03 4.70
CA PHE A 177 13.25 15.92 4.05
C PHE A 177 12.42 16.33 2.82
N ILE A 178 11.85 17.53 2.79
CA ILE A 178 11.06 18.00 1.65
C ILE A 178 11.78 17.82 0.29
N PRO A 179 13.00 18.33 0.07
CA PRO A 179 13.66 18.20 -1.23
C PRO A 179 14.01 16.74 -1.59
N ILE A 180 14.30 15.90 -0.59
CA ILE A 180 14.54 14.47 -0.79
C ILE A 180 13.27 13.82 -1.34
N LEU A 181 12.12 14.10 -0.71
CA LEU A 181 10.84 13.55 -1.13
C LEU A 181 10.37 14.12 -2.47
N GLU A 182 10.66 15.39 -2.76
CA GLU A 182 10.33 16.02 -4.04
C GLU A 182 11.07 15.37 -5.21
N SER A 183 12.31 14.94 -4.99
CA SER A 183 13.15 14.32 -6.02
C SER A 183 12.81 12.86 -6.33
N GLY A 184 11.94 12.22 -5.53
CA GLY A 184 11.64 10.79 -5.67
C GLY A 184 10.72 10.46 -6.85
N GLU A 185 10.69 9.18 -7.24
CA GLU A 185 9.83 8.70 -8.33
C GLU A 185 8.35 8.82 -7.92
N ILE A 186 7.60 9.66 -8.64
CA ILE A 186 6.17 9.89 -8.38
C ILE A 186 5.36 8.71 -8.93
N CYS A 187 4.43 8.25 -8.12
CA CYS A 187 3.48 7.24 -8.50
C CYS A 187 2.55 7.77 -9.61
N PRO A 188 2.36 7.07 -10.75
CA PRO A 188 1.62 7.62 -11.88
C PRO A 188 0.18 8.06 -11.57
N ASN A 189 -0.48 7.37 -10.63
CA ASN A 189 -1.82 7.73 -10.19
C ASN A 189 -1.89 9.10 -9.47
N TYR A 190 -0.76 9.62 -8.98
CA TYR A 190 -0.65 10.90 -8.29
C TYR A 190 -0.04 12.02 -9.15
N LEU A 191 0.16 11.78 -10.46
CA LEU A 191 0.71 12.78 -11.36
C LEU A 191 -0.22 13.98 -11.55
N THR A 192 -1.53 13.75 -11.51
CA THR A 192 -2.55 14.80 -11.69
C THR A 192 -2.93 15.50 -10.39
N LEU A 193 -2.55 14.95 -9.22
CA LEU A 193 -2.89 15.50 -7.92
C LEU A 193 -2.08 16.78 -7.65
N THR A 194 -2.76 17.93 -7.64
CA THR A 194 -2.13 19.22 -7.27
C THR A 194 -2.10 19.43 -5.76
N TYR A 195 -1.20 20.29 -5.29
CA TYR A 195 -1.13 20.63 -3.85
C TYR A 195 -2.41 21.31 -3.32
N PRO A 196 -3.04 22.26 -4.04
CA PRO A 196 -4.34 22.80 -3.62
C PRO A 196 -5.45 21.73 -3.49
N ASP A 197 -5.57 20.83 -4.46
CA ASP A 197 -6.60 19.78 -4.44
C ASP A 197 -6.38 18.82 -3.28
N TYR A 198 -5.11 18.46 -3.04
CA TYR A 198 -4.69 17.68 -1.88
C TYR A 198 -5.12 18.34 -0.56
N LEU A 199 -4.89 19.64 -0.39
CA LEU A 199 -5.20 20.34 0.86
C LEU A 199 -6.70 20.36 1.16
N ILE A 200 -7.56 20.46 0.13
CA ILE A 200 -9.02 20.42 0.30
C ILE A 200 -9.44 19.11 0.99
N TYR A 201 -8.88 17.98 0.55
CA TYR A 201 -9.21 16.67 1.12
C TYR A 201 -8.44 16.35 2.41
N ALA A 202 -7.18 16.75 2.50
CA ALA A 202 -6.27 16.33 3.56
C ALA A 202 -6.34 17.19 4.83
N ASN A 203 -6.68 18.49 4.74
CA ASN A 203 -6.73 19.38 5.91
C ASN A 203 -7.64 18.86 7.05
N PRO A 204 -8.88 18.39 6.79
CA PRO A 204 -9.73 17.81 7.83
C PRO A 204 -9.12 16.61 8.57
N ILE A 205 -8.11 15.97 7.98
CA ILE A 205 -7.39 14.82 8.53
C ILE A 205 -6.11 15.26 9.22
N ILE A 206 -5.36 16.19 8.62
CA ILE A 206 -4.08 16.68 9.12
C ILE A 206 -4.27 17.55 10.36
N ASP A 207 -5.25 18.44 10.38
CA ASP A 207 -5.40 19.39 11.49
C ASP A 207 -5.63 18.67 12.84
N PRO A 208 -6.50 17.64 12.95
CA PRO A 208 -6.60 16.81 14.16
C PRO A 208 -5.33 16.03 14.49
N LEU A 209 -4.56 15.61 13.48
CA LEU A 209 -3.28 14.91 13.70
C LEU A 209 -2.21 15.85 14.26
N ILE A 210 -2.14 17.09 13.78
CA ILE A 210 -1.24 18.11 14.34
C ILE A 210 -1.61 18.39 15.80
N GLN A 211 -2.91 18.54 16.09
CA GLN A 211 -3.40 18.75 17.45
C GLN A 211 -2.96 17.61 18.38
N SER A 212 -3.26 16.36 18.01
CA SER A 212 -2.98 15.19 18.85
C SER A 212 -1.51 14.81 18.93
N SER A 213 -0.71 15.11 17.91
CA SER A 213 0.72 14.75 17.88
C SER A 213 1.60 15.82 18.54
N PHE A 214 1.21 17.10 18.48
CA PHE A 214 2.04 18.22 18.94
C PHE A 214 1.36 19.05 20.03
N THR A 215 0.20 19.65 19.74
CA THR A 215 -0.44 20.61 20.66
C THR A 215 -0.81 20.00 22.00
N ASP A 216 -1.37 18.78 22.00
CA ASP A 216 -1.74 18.07 23.23
C ASP A 216 -0.52 17.71 24.10
N ASN A 217 0.68 17.69 23.50
CA ASN A 217 1.97 17.53 24.17
C ASN A 217 2.65 18.87 24.52
N MET A 218 1.90 19.98 24.46
CA MET A 218 2.37 21.36 24.67
C MET A 218 3.44 21.81 23.66
N LEU A 219 3.51 21.21 22.47
CA LEU A 219 4.36 21.66 21.38
C LEU A 219 3.56 22.56 20.44
N VAL A 220 3.67 23.88 20.62
CA VAL A 220 2.96 24.87 19.80
C VAL A 220 3.77 25.17 18.55
N LEU A 221 3.38 24.60 17.42
CA LEU A 221 4.08 24.78 16.15
C LEU A 221 3.74 26.13 15.51
N SER A 222 4.70 26.72 14.79
CA SER A 222 4.46 27.91 13.98
C SER A 222 3.61 27.57 12.74
N ALA A 223 2.89 28.56 12.21
CA ALA A 223 2.13 28.38 10.96
C ALA A 223 3.02 27.95 9.79
N ASP A 224 4.26 28.43 9.75
CA ASP A 224 5.27 28.04 8.75
C ASP A 224 5.62 26.55 8.85
N LEU A 225 5.90 26.06 10.07
CA LEU A 225 6.20 24.65 10.30
C LEU A 225 5.00 23.75 9.95
N ILE A 226 3.78 24.16 10.32
CA ILE A 226 2.57 23.42 9.94
C ILE A 226 2.45 23.31 8.40
N ASN A 227 2.73 24.39 7.67
CA ASN A 227 2.72 24.37 6.20
C ASN A 227 3.82 23.47 5.62
N LYS A 228 5.02 23.48 6.21
CA LYS A 228 6.11 22.56 5.82
C LYS A 228 5.72 21.10 6.06
N ILE A 229 5.07 20.77 7.18
CA ILE A 229 4.59 19.42 7.46
C ILE A 229 3.52 19.01 6.43
N LYS A 230 2.56 19.89 6.10
CA LYS A 230 1.55 19.64 5.05
C LYS A 230 2.20 19.37 3.69
N LEU A 231 3.25 20.13 3.34
CA LEU A 231 4.00 19.93 2.11
C LEU A 231 4.79 18.61 2.13
N LEU A 232 5.43 18.27 3.25
CA LEU A 232 6.13 17.00 3.44
C LEU A 232 5.17 15.82 3.25
N LEU A 233 3.99 15.86 3.87
CA LEU A 233 2.96 14.81 3.74
C LEU A 233 2.44 14.69 2.30
N TYR A 234 2.30 15.81 1.58
CA TYR A 234 1.94 15.81 0.15
C TYR A 234 3.00 15.09 -0.69
N HIS A 235 4.27 15.42 -0.54
CA HIS A 235 5.33 14.74 -1.30
C HIS A 235 5.42 13.26 -0.92
N ALA A 236 5.39 12.95 0.37
CA ALA A 236 5.43 11.57 0.86
C ALA A 236 4.27 10.72 0.29
N LEU A 237 3.06 11.27 0.19
CA LEU A 237 1.89 10.57 -0.36
C LEU A 237 2.05 10.21 -1.84
N ARG A 238 2.72 11.06 -2.62
CA ARG A 238 2.81 10.92 -4.08
C ARG A 238 3.93 10.01 -4.54
N LEU A 239 4.88 9.71 -3.67
CA LEU A 239 6.00 8.86 -4.01
C LEU A 239 5.54 7.42 -4.25
N LYS A 240 6.23 6.77 -5.19
CA LYS A 240 6.11 5.34 -5.39
C LYS A 240 6.55 4.63 -4.12
N GLU A 241 5.55 4.09 -3.41
CA GLU A 241 5.76 3.52 -2.10
C GLU A 241 6.68 2.28 -2.17
N THR A 242 7.73 2.30 -1.37
CA THR A 242 8.64 1.17 -1.13
C THR A 242 8.34 0.48 0.21
N ALA A 243 7.30 0.93 0.90
CA ALA A 243 6.97 0.50 2.26
C ALA A 243 6.37 -0.92 2.32
N THR A 244 6.42 -1.49 3.52
CA THR A 244 6.05 -2.87 3.88
C THR A 244 4.53 -3.16 3.85
N ASN A 245 3.70 -2.12 3.78
CA ASN A 245 2.24 -2.26 3.88
C ASN A 245 1.61 -2.33 2.49
N TYR A 246 1.63 -3.52 1.90
CA TYR A 246 1.00 -3.81 0.63
C TYR A 246 0.32 -5.17 0.66
N THR A 247 -0.63 -5.40 -0.24
CA THR A 247 -1.03 -6.75 -0.62
C THR A 247 -0.31 -7.12 -1.91
N GLY A 248 0.40 -8.24 -1.90
CA GLY A 248 0.88 -8.84 -3.12
C GLY A 248 -0.20 -9.69 -3.79
N LEU A 249 -0.45 -9.46 -5.07
CA LEU A 249 -1.32 -10.28 -5.90
C LEU A 249 -0.49 -10.91 -7.02
N ILE A 250 -0.72 -12.19 -7.30
CA ILE A 250 -0.04 -12.89 -8.40
C ILE A 250 -1.08 -13.49 -9.33
N PHE A 251 -1.17 -12.96 -10.54
CA PHE A 251 -2.03 -13.50 -11.59
C PHE A 251 -1.27 -14.60 -12.31
N VAL A 252 -1.89 -15.77 -12.45
CA VAL A 252 -1.19 -16.92 -13.01
C VAL A 252 -2.11 -17.81 -13.82
N GLY A 253 -1.70 -18.14 -15.05
CA GLY A 253 -2.57 -18.87 -15.97
C GLY A 253 -2.16 -18.76 -17.43
N TYR A 254 -3.14 -18.86 -18.30
CA TYR A 254 -3.03 -18.67 -19.75
C TYR A 254 -4.06 -17.65 -20.23
N GLY A 255 -3.67 -16.76 -21.12
CA GLY A 255 -4.60 -16.06 -22.01
C GLY A 255 -4.87 -16.87 -23.28
N GLU A 256 -5.90 -16.50 -24.03
CA GLU A 256 -6.32 -17.21 -25.24
C GLU A 256 -5.23 -17.29 -26.33
N GLU A 257 -4.33 -16.30 -26.39
CA GLU A 257 -3.24 -16.24 -27.37
C GLU A 257 -1.91 -16.74 -26.80
N GLU A 258 -1.87 -17.19 -25.54
CA GLU A 258 -0.63 -17.57 -24.85
C GLU A 258 -0.46 -19.09 -24.80
N ILE A 259 0.46 -19.60 -25.61
CA ILE A 259 0.79 -21.04 -25.66
C ILE A 259 1.54 -21.55 -24.42
N TYR A 260 2.07 -20.64 -23.60
CA TYR A 260 2.81 -20.94 -22.38
C TYR A 260 2.22 -20.16 -21.20
N PRO A 261 2.26 -20.75 -19.98
CA PRO A 261 1.70 -20.08 -18.84
C PRO A 261 2.51 -18.85 -18.45
N LYS A 262 1.82 -17.87 -17.88
CA LYS A 262 2.44 -16.69 -17.28
C LYS A 262 2.05 -16.54 -15.82
N LEU A 263 2.99 -16.00 -15.06
CA LEU A 263 2.88 -15.54 -13.69
C LEU A 263 3.24 -14.04 -13.67
N LEU A 264 2.32 -13.20 -13.20
CA LEU A 264 2.45 -11.74 -13.13
C LEU A 264 2.21 -11.28 -11.69
N PRO A 265 3.27 -10.94 -10.93
CA PRO A 265 3.14 -10.36 -9.60
C PRO A 265 2.85 -8.86 -9.71
N ILE A 266 1.99 -8.35 -8.83
CA ILE A 266 1.76 -6.93 -8.59
C ILE A 266 1.61 -6.65 -7.09
N ASN A 267 1.94 -5.44 -6.66
CA ASN A 267 1.73 -4.98 -5.30
C ASN A 267 0.65 -3.90 -5.27
N ILE A 268 -0.32 -4.06 -4.37
CA ILE A 268 -1.40 -3.11 -4.11
C ILE A 268 -1.13 -2.43 -2.77
N PHE A 269 -0.79 -1.15 -2.81
CA PHE A 269 -0.55 -0.33 -1.63
C PHE A 269 -1.86 0.26 -1.10
N PHE A 270 -2.01 0.32 0.22
CA PHE A 270 -3.26 0.71 0.88
C PHE A 270 -3.66 2.17 0.68
N VAL A 271 -2.72 3.05 0.33
CA VAL A 271 -2.97 4.49 0.19
C VAL A 271 -3.48 4.86 -1.21
N ASN A 272 -3.24 3.99 -2.20
CA ASN A 272 -3.63 4.16 -3.59
C ASN A 272 -5.16 4.29 -3.85
N PRO A 273 -6.06 3.58 -3.15
CA PRO A 273 -7.52 3.74 -3.30
C PRO A 273 -8.12 5.11 -2.96
N VAL A 274 -7.37 6.03 -2.34
CA VAL A 274 -7.86 7.40 -2.03
C VAL A 274 -8.13 8.22 -3.31
N LEU A 275 -7.63 7.79 -4.46
CA LEU A 275 -7.56 8.56 -5.71
C LEU A 275 -8.86 8.66 -6.52
N ASN A 276 -9.93 7.94 -6.17
CA ASN A 276 -11.19 8.11 -6.90
C ASN A 276 -11.98 9.35 -6.46
N LYS A 277 -11.55 10.03 -5.38
CA LYS A 277 -12.27 11.16 -4.77
C LYS A 277 -11.44 12.42 -4.59
N ILE A 278 -10.14 12.39 -4.95
CA ILE A 278 -9.27 13.57 -5.05
C ILE A 278 -8.86 13.73 -6.50
#